data_AF-A0A936L5S7-F1
#
_entry.id   AF-A0A936L5S7-F1
#
_cell.length_a   1.000
_cell.length_b   1.000
_cell.length_c   1.000
_cell.angle_alpha   90.00
_cell.angle_beta   90.00
_cell.angle_gamma   90.00
#
_symmetry.space_group_name_H-M   'P 1'
#
loop_
_entity.id
_entity.type
_entity.pdbx_description
1 polymer ?
#
loop_
_entity_poly.entity_id
_entity_poly.type
_entity_poly.pdbx_seq_one_letter_code
_entity_poly.pdbx_strand_id
1 'polypeptide(L)'
;MKLRLLPPSKALHPAHRVQNVERSRLEIFKRELGRLLDALQHSAHESEEHLKNLVSDFLKDAFYKQQHFINTKDKQDLVIHHGPKPADPVGVIVETKKPGNKAEMISPAKPNAKALHELLRYYLNERLSAGNRDIRRLVVNNIHEWYIFDAADFEKHVYNNKTLTQQYADWREGRLGAGSTDWFYREIAAPFFEK
;
A
#
# COMPACT_ATOMS: atom_id res chain seq x y z
N MET A 1 -0.77 -18.17 4.96
CA MET A 1 -1.03 -17.49 3.66
C MET A 1 0.08 -17.72 2.63
N LYS A 2 -0.24 -17.77 1.31
CA LYS A 2 0.73 -17.74 0.20
C LYS A 2 0.40 -16.61 -0.80
N LEU A 3 1.40 -15.87 -1.27
CA LEU A 3 1.20 -14.89 -2.34
C LEU A 3 1.07 -15.61 -3.69
N ARG A 4 0.01 -15.28 -4.43
CA ARG A 4 -0.16 -15.72 -5.81
C ARG A 4 0.34 -14.62 -6.74
N LEU A 5 1.56 -14.76 -7.26
CA LEU A 5 2.09 -13.84 -8.25
C LEU A 5 1.36 -14.03 -9.59
N LEU A 6 0.83 -12.93 -10.12
CA LEU A 6 0.15 -12.92 -11.41
C LEU A 6 1.02 -12.14 -12.42
N PRO A 7 1.25 -12.68 -13.63
CA PRO A 7 1.84 -11.88 -14.69
C PRO A 7 0.89 -10.73 -15.08
N PRO A 8 1.41 -9.62 -15.64
CA PRO A 8 0.57 -8.49 -16.06
C PRO A 8 -0.61 -8.90 -16.95
N SER A 9 -0.43 -9.89 -17.83
CA SER A 9 -1.47 -10.42 -18.70
C SER A 9 -2.67 -11.05 -17.96
N LYS A 10 -2.47 -11.53 -16.72
CA LYS A 10 -3.52 -12.09 -15.86
C LYS A 10 -4.02 -11.09 -14.81
N ALA A 11 -3.18 -10.14 -14.39
CA ALA A 11 -3.51 -9.16 -13.35
C ALA A 11 -4.30 -7.96 -13.90
N LEU A 12 -4.03 -7.53 -15.13
CA LEU A 12 -4.70 -6.38 -15.74
C LEU A 12 -6.04 -6.78 -16.34
N HIS A 13 -7.08 -5.99 -16.04
CA HIS A 13 -8.38 -6.15 -16.70
C HIS A 13 -8.21 -6.07 -18.23
N PRO A 14 -8.91 -6.90 -19.02
CA PRO A 14 -8.75 -6.93 -20.47
C PRO A 14 -8.83 -5.57 -21.16
N ALA A 15 -9.69 -4.67 -20.67
CA ALA A 15 -9.84 -3.31 -21.18
C ALA A 15 -8.55 -2.48 -21.08
N HIS A 16 -7.70 -2.70 -20.07
CA HIS A 16 -6.42 -1.97 -19.96
C HIS A 16 -5.35 -2.51 -20.92
N ARG A 17 -5.47 -3.76 -21.37
CA ARG A 17 -4.49 -4.38 -22.29
C ARG A 17 -4.58 -3.81 -23.71
N VAL A 18 -5.72 -3.21 -24.06
CA VAL A 18 -5.98 -2.63 -25.38
C VAL A 18 -5.87 -1.11 -25.40
N GLN A 19 -5.57 -0.49 -24.26
CA GLN A 19 -5.34 0.95 -24.20
C GLN A 19 -3.99 1.28 -24.84
N ASN A 20 -4.00 2.21 -25.80
CA ASN A 20 -2.77 2.71 -26.38
C ASN A 20 -2.02 3.53 -25.33
N VAL A 21 -0.75 3.19 -25.09
CA VAL A 21 0.12 3.98 -24.22
C VAL A 21 0.88 4.97 -25.10
N GLU A 22 0.53 6.24 -24.98
CA GLU A 22 1.21 7.30 -25.71
C GLU A 22 2.71 7.32 -25.40
N ARG A 23 3.53 7.48 -26.44
CA ARG A 23 4.99 7.52 -26.28
C ARG A 23 5.44 8.61 -25.32
N SER A 24 4.76 9.76 -25.31
CA SER A 24 5.01 10.86 -24.37
C SER A 24 4.89 10.41 -22.90
N ARG A 25 3.87 9.62 -22.57
CA ARG A 25 3.67 9.07 -21.22
C ARG A 25 4.78 8.09 -20.84
N LEU A 26 5.22 7.25 -21.78
CA LEU A 26 6.35 6.34 -21.56
C LEU A 26 7.66 7.09 -21.30
N GLU A 27 7.93 8.17 -22.05
CA GLU A 27 9.15 8.96 -21.84
C GLU A 27 9.11 9.75 -20.52
N ILE A 28 7.94 10.23 -20.09
CA ILE A 28 7.75 10.80 -18.75
C ILE A 28 8.05 9.74 -17.69
N PHE A 29 7.44 8.55 -17.80
CA PHE A 29 7.67 7.46 -16.85
C PHE A 29 9.15 7.09 -16.75
N LYS A 30 9.84 6.89 -17.88
CA LYS A 30 11.27 6.56 -17.91
C LYS A 30 12.12 7.63 -17.21
N ARG A 31 11.84 8.91 -17.50
CA ARG A 31 12.56 10.02 -16.90
C ARG A 31 12.37 10.08 -15.40
N GLU A 32 11.13 10.00 -14.91
CA GLU A 32 10.85 10.07 -13.47
C GLU A 32 11.32 8.81 -12.74
N LEU A 33 11.25 7.63 -13.37
CA LEU A 33 11.85 6.41 -12.81
C LEU A 33 13.37 6.54 -12.69
N GLY A 34 14.04 7.10 -13.70
CA GLY A 34 15.47 7.39 -13.66
C GLY A 34 15.84 8.30 -12.50
N ARG A 35 15.06 9.37 -12.28
CA ARG A 35 15.26 10.29 -11.14
C ARG A 35 15.05 9.61 -9.79
N LEU A 36 14.01 8.77 -9.66
CA LEU A 36 13.77 8.01 -8.43
C LEU A 36 14.97 7.11 -8.09
N LEU A 37 15.49 6.38 -9.08
CA LEU A 37 16.61 5.45 -8.88
C LEU A 37 17.92 6.18 -8.58
N ASP A 38 18.18 7.30 -9.26
CA ASP A 38 19.36 8.14 -8.99
C ASP A 38 19.30 8.78 -7.59
N ALA A 39 18.15 9.33 -7.19
CA ALA A 39 17.94 9.85 -5.85
C ALA A 39 18.12 8.76 -4.79
N LEU A 40 17.59 7.55 -5.03
CA LEU A 40 17.75 6.42 -4.13
C LEU A 40 19.21 6.01 -3.94
N GLN A 41 20.02 6.04 -5.00
CA GLN A 41 21.44 5.71 -4.91
C GLN A 41 22.19 6.62 -3.93
N HIS A 42 21.82 7.90 -3.87
CA HIS A 42 22.43 8.88 -2.97
C HIS A 42 21.80 8.91 -1.57
N SER A 43 20.60 8.37 -1.40
CA SER A 43 19.81 8.45 -0.16
C SER A 43 19.48 7.09 0.47
N ALA A 44 20.07 5.99 -0.01
CA ALA A 44 19.77 4.64 0.49
C ALA A 44 20.01 4.46 2.01
N HIS A 45 20.81 5.34 2.63
CA HIS A 45 21.08 5.36 4.06
C HIS A 45 20.09 6.21 4.86
N GLU A 46 19.29 7.05 4.21
CA GLU A 46 18.32 7.97 4.83
C GLU A 46 17.17 7.26 5.54
N SER A 47 16.38 8.05 6.26
CA SER A 47 15.18 7.59 6.96
C SER A 47 14.11 7.04 6.01
N GLU A 48 13.20 6.21 6.52
CA GLU A 48 12.06 5.70 5.74
C GLU A 48 11.15 6.85 5.27
N GLU A 49 11.00 7.91 6.07
CA GLU A 49 10.23 9.11 5.73
C GLU A 49 10.81 9.83 4.50
N HIS A 50 12.14 9.93 4.41
CA HIS A 50 12.80 10.48 3.22
C HIS A 50 12.46 9.66 1.97
N LEU A 51 12.51 8.34 2.06
CA LEU A 51 12.22 7.44 0.95
C LEU A 51 10.74 7.48 0.53
N LYS A 52 9.82 7.68 1.48
CA LYS A 52 8.39 7.90 1.20
C LYS A 52 8.19 9.13 0.31
N ASN A 53 8.91 10.23 0.59
CA ASN A 53 8.83 11.43 -0.24
C ASN A 53 9.28 11.16 -1.69
N LEU A 54 10.36 10.41 -1.89
CA LEU A 54 10.80 10.02 -3.24
C LEU A 54 9.74 9.21 -4.00
N VAL A 55 9.08 8.26 -3.32
CA VAL A 55 7.97 7.49 -3.90
C VAL A 55 6.78 8.39 -4.23
N SER A 56 6.42 9.31 -3.34
CA SER A 56 5.36 10.31 -3.57
C SER A 56 5.65 11.15 -4.81
N ASP A 57 6.85 11.69 -4.93
CA ASP A 57 7.24 12.57 -6.02
C ASP A 57 7.25 11.82 -7.35
N PHE A 58 7.77 10.59 -7.37
CA PHE A 58 7.68 9.71 -8.52
C PHE A 58 6.23 9.48 -8.97
N LEU A 59 5.33 9.11 -8.05
CA LEU A 59 3.93 8.85 -8.39
C LEU A 59 3.22 10.10 -8.91
N LYS A 60 3.50 11.27 -8.32
CA LYS A 60 2.98 12.56 -8.77
C LYS A 60 3.47 12.85 -10.18
N ASP A 61 4.78 12.91 -10.39
CA ASP A 61 5.36 13.38 -11.65
C ASP A 61 5.20 12.38 -12.81
N ALA A 62 5.18 11.08 -12.54
CA ALA A 62 5.02 10.06 -13.57
C ALA A 62 3.56 9.89 -14.03
N PHE A 63 2.58 10.08 -13.13
CA PHE A 63 1.21 9.65 -13.39
C PHE A 63 0.11 10.61 -12.96
N TYR A 64 0.21 11.18 -11.77
CA TYR A 64 -0.98 11.66 -11.05
C TYR A 64 -1.03 13.17 -10.81
N LYS A 65 0.00 13.91 -11.24
CA LYS A 65 0.12 15.36 -11.04
C LYS A 65 -1.17 16.09 -11.41
N GLN A 66 -1.67 16.92 -10.49
CA GLN A 66 -2.89 17.73 -10.62
C GLN A 66 -4.22 16.96 -10.79
N GLN A 67 -4.20 15.63 -10.95
CA GLN A 67 -5.40 14.81 -11.12
C GLN A 67 -5.81 14.11 -9.83
N HIS A 68 -4.83 13.71 -9.02
CA HIS A 68 -5.06 13.03 -7.75
C HIS A 68 -4.27 13.67 -6.63
N PHE A 69 -4.87 13.76 -5.45
CA PHE A 69 -4.18 14.14 -4.24
C PHE A 69 -3.37 12.95 -3.72
N ILE A 70 -2.07 13.16 -3.50
CA ILE A 70 -1.15 12.16 -2.97
C ILE A 70 -0.42 12.76 -1.79
N ASN A 71 -0.61 12.17 -0.61
CA ASN A 71 0.05 12.60 0.62
C ASN A 71 0.06 11.48 1.67
N THR A 72 0.76 11.72 2.77
CA THR A 72 0.54 10.99 4.03
C THR A 72 -0.88 11.25 4.53
N LYS A 73 -1.46 10.30 5.25
CA LYS A 73 -2.77 10.45 5.91
C LYS A 73 -2.75 9.76 7.26
N ASP A 74 -2.93 10.52 8.33
CA ASP A 74 -2.79 10.04 9.72
C ASP A 74 -1.42 9.36 9.94
N LYS A 75 -1.44 8.05 10.24
CA LYS A 75 -0.26 7.20 10.40
C LYS A 75 0.01 6.35 9.15
N GLN A 76 -0.65 6.60 8.03
CA GLN A 76 -0.44 5.90 6.76
C GLN A 76 0.70 6.58 6.00
N ASP A 77 1.59 5.75 5.43
CA ASP A 77 2.74 6.21 4.66
C ASP A 77 2.33 7.08 3.48
N LEU A 78 1.50 6.56 2.57
CA LEU A 78 1.00 7.31 1.42
C LEU A 78 -0.39 6.82 1.02
N VAL A 79 -1.24 7.75 0.59
CA VAL A 79 -2.52 7.46 -0.05
C VAL A 79 -2.65 8.20 -1.37
N ILE A 80 -3.37 7.61 -2.32
CA ILE A 80 -3.79 8.26 -3.56
C ILE A 80 -5.31 8.39 -3.52
N HIS A 81 -5.80 9.62 -3.58
CA HIS A 81 -7.23 9.92 -3.59
C HIS A 81 -7.82 9.80 -4.99
N HIS A 82 -9.13 9.56 -5.10
CA HIS A 82 -9.81 9.49 -6.40
C HIS A 82 -9.83 10.80 -7.18
N GLY A 83 -9.67 11.93 -6.49
CA GLY A 83 -9.59 13.25 -7.09
C GLY A 83 -8.48 14.11 -6.50
N PRO A 84 -8.37 15.37 -6.94
CA PRO A 84 -7.24 16.25 -6.63
C PRO A 84 -7.32 16.89 -5.24
N LYS A 85 -8.36 16.62 -4.44
CA LYS A 85 -8.58 17.24 -3.12
C LYS A 85 -8.33 16.24 -1.98
N PRO A 86 -7.84 16.71 -0.81
CA PRO A 86 -7.71 15.88 0.38
C PRO A 86 -9.03 15.26 0.87
N ALA A 87 -10.17 15.90 0.54
CA ALA A 87 -11.51 15.42 0.91
C ALA A 87 -12.05 14.33 -0.03
N ASP A 88 -11.44 14.12 -1.20
CA ASP A 88 -11.86 13.03 -2.10
C ASP A 88 -11.57 11.67 -1.44
N PRO A 89 -12.33 10.60 -1.71
CA PRO A 89 -12.09 9.32 -1.06
C PRO A 89 -10.73 8.72 -1.42
N VAL A 90 -10.12 7.98 -0.48
CA VAL A 90 -8.87 7.24 -0.74
C VAL A 90 -9.15 6.08 -1.70
N GLY A 91 -8.44 6.05 -2.83
CA GLY A 91 -8.52 4.98 -3.82
C GLY A 91 -7.38 3.98 -3.75
N VAL A 92 -6.19 4.40 -3.30
CA VAL A 92 -5.02 3.53 -3.13
C VAL A 92 -4.35 3.80 -1.80
N ILE A 93 -4.02 2.73 -1.08
CA ILE A 93 -3.20 2.78 0.14
C ILE A 93 -1.82 2.23 -0.21
N VAL A 94 -0.76 2.93 0.18
CA VAL A 94 0.62 2.57 -0.14
C VAL A 94 1.44 2.54 1.15
N GLU A 95 2.09 1.41 1.41
CA GLU A 95 3.10 1.22 2.47
C GLU A 95 4.48 1.13 1.80
N THR A 96 5.45 1.91 2.28
CA THR A 96 6.78 2.00 1.69
C THR A 96 7.85 1.64 2.72
N LYS A 97 8.60 0.57 2.45
CA LYS A 97 9.74 0.17 3.25
C LYS A 97 11.05 0.62 2.65
N LYS A 98 12.04 0.84 3.51
CA LYS A 98 13.42 1.03 3.09
C LYS A 98 13.94 -0.23 2.36
N PRO A 99 14.65 -0.11 1.21
CA PRO A 99 15.19 -1.26 0.50
C PRO A 99 16.06 -2.19 1.35
N GLY A 100 16.83 -1.63 2.29
CA GLY A 100 17.67 -2.40 3.22
C GLY A 100 16.89 -3.16 4.30
N ASN A 101 15.63 -2.83 4.55
CA ASN A 101 14.80 -3.41 5.60
C ASN A 101 14.09 -4.69 5.13
N LYS A 102 14.89 -5.71 4.79
CA LYS A 102 14.39 -7.01 4.30
C LYS A 102 13.59 -7.79 5.35
N ALA A 103 13.77 -7.50 6.64
CA ALA A 103 13.08 -8.22 7.71
C ALA A 103 11.58 -7.88 7.77
N GLU A 104 11.25 -6.61 7.52
CA GLU A 104 9.88 -6.06 7.57
C GLU A 104 9.17 -6.10 6.22
N MET A 105 9.92 -6.18 5.11
CA MET A 105 9.39 -6.27 3.75
C MET A 105 8.80 -7.66 3.44
N ILE A 106 7.74 -7.70 2.64
CA ILE A 106 7.16 -8.95 2.15
C ILE A 106 7.96 -9.55 1.00
N SER A 107 7.89 -10.87 0.86
CA SER A 107 8.37 -11.61 -0.30
C SER A 107 7.46 -12.82 -0.59
N PRO A 108 7.57 -13.47 -1.77
CA PRO A 108 6.81 -14.68 -2.05
C PRO A 108 7.08 -15.82 -1.05
N ALA A 109 8.31 -15.88 -0.52
CA ALA A 109 8.72 -16.88 0.47
C ALA A 109 8.29 -16.50 1.90
N LYS A 110 8.26 -15.19 2.21
CA LYS A 110 7.89 -14.65 3.52
C LYS A 110 6.87 -13.51 3.35
N PRO A 111 5.59 -13.83 3.08
CA PRO A 111 4.58 -12.80 2.89
C PRO A 111 4.04 -12.23 4.20
N ASN A 112 4.13 -13.01 5.29
CA ASN A 112 3.76 -12.57 6.62
C ASN A 112 4.90 -11.72 7.22
N ALA A 113 4.88 -10.43 6.92
CA ALA A 113 5.86 -9.46 7.39
C ALA A 113 5.16 -8.16 7.80
N LYS A 114 5.88 -7.32 8.54
CA LYS A 114 5.34 -6.09 9.15
C LYS A 114 4.66 -5.17 8.14
N ALA A 115 5.23 -5.01 6.94
CA ALA A 115 4.64 -4.18 5.90
C ALA A 115 3.21 -4.63 5.51
N LEU A 116 2.92 -5.93 5.53
CA LEU A 116 1.56 -6.43 5.30
C LEU A 116 0.63 -6.20 6.49
N HIS A 117 1.17 -6.20 7.72
CA HIS A 117 0.42 -5.89 8.94
C HIS A 117 0.03 -4.40 8.99
N GLU A 118 0.95 -3.53 8.60
CA GLU A 118 0.70 -2.09 8.44
C GLU A 118 -0.36 -1.85 7.36
N LEU A 119 -0.21 -2.48 6.19
CA LEU A 119 -1.19 -2.39 5.10
C LEU A 119 -2.58 -2.90 5.52
N LEU A 120 -2.64 -4.01 6.27
CA LEU A 120 -3.87 -4.54 6.85
C LEU A 120 -4.53 -3.53 7.79
N ARG A 121 -3.75 -2.94 8.71
CA ARG A 121 -4.24 -1.95 9.67
C ARG A 121 -4.81 -0.72 8.95
N TYR A 122 -4.13 -0.22 7.92
CA TYR A 122 -4.60 0.92 7.15
C TYR A 122 -5.89 0.63 6.40
N TYR A 123 -5.98 -0.54 5.75
CA TYR A 123 -7.20 -0.96 5.10
C TYR A 123 -8.38 -1.02 6.07
N LEU A 124 -8.20 -1.67 7.23
CA LEU A 124 -9.25 -1.77 8.25
C LEU A 124 -9.64 -0.38 8.78
N ASN A 125 -8.69 0.54 8.97
CA ASN A 125 -8.98 1.91 9.37
C ASN A 125 -9.83 2.67 8.34
N GLU A 126 -9.43 2.65 7.06
CA GLU A 126 -10.21 3.29 5.98
C GLU A 126 -11.60 2.64 5.85
N ARG A 127 -11.65 1.30 5.84
CA ARG A 127 -12.88 0.57 5.54
C ARG A 127 -13.89 0.59 6.68
N LEU A 128 -13.44 0.46 7.93
CA LEU A 128 -14.30 0.36 9.12
C LEU A 128 -14.49 1.70 9.81
N SER A 129 -13.43 2.49 10.01
CA SER A 129 -13.50 3.74 10.77
C SER A 129 -13.92 4.92 9.90
N ALA A 130 -13.39 5.03 8.68
CA ALA A 130 -13.78 6.07 7.73
C ALA A 130 -14.98 5.67 6.84
N GLY A 131 -15.40 4.40 6.87
CA GLY A 131 -16.51 3.89 6.07
C GLY A 131 -16.24 3.87 4.56
N ASN A 132 -14.98 3.99 4.14
CA ASN A 132 -14.58 4.12 2.75
C ASN A 132 -14.75 2.78 2.00
N ARG A 133 -15.62 2.77 0.98
CA ARG A 133 -15.88 1.60 0.12
C ARG A 133 -15.21 1.68 -1.25
N ASP A 134 -14.48 2.75 -1.51
CA ASP A 134 -13.94 3.09 -2.82
C ASP A 134 -12.46 2.73 -2.98
N ILE A 135 -11.86 2.05 -2.01
CA ILE A 135 -10.48 1.54 -2.11
C ILE A 135 -10.41 0.56 -3.29
N ARG A 136 -9.47 0.79 -4.20
CA ARG A 136 -9.27 -0.02 -5.42
C ARG A 136 -8.03 -0.89 -5.35
N ARG A 137 -6.96 -0.38 -4.77
CA ARG A 137 -5.67 -1.07 -4.70
C ARG A 137 -5.00 -0.83 -3.36
N LEU A 138 -4.20 -1.79 -2.95
CA LEU A 138 -3.28 -1.65 -1.83
C LEU A 138 -1.88 -2.02 -2.31
N VAL A 139 -0.88 -1.29 -1.86
CA VAL A 139 0.49 -1.42 -2.37
C VAL A 139 1.46 -1.54 -1.21
N VAL A 140 2.36 -2.52 -1.29
CA VAL A 140 3.60 -2.54 -0.51
C VAL A 140 4.76 -2.41 -1.47
N ASN A 141 5.71 -1.52 -1.20
CA ASN A 141 6.91 -1.40 -2.02
C ASN A 141 8.17 -1.12 -1.20
N ASN A 142 9.32 -1.42 -1.79
CA ASN A 142 10.63 -0.98 -1.31
C ASN A 142 11.40 -0.24 -2.40
N ILE A 143 10.70 0.48 -3.28
CA ILE A 143 11.17 1.12 -4.51
C ILE A 143 11.61 0.13 -5.61
N HIS A 144 12.32 -0.94 -5.28
CA HIS A 144 12.75 -1.96 -6.24
C HIS A 144 11.66 -2.97 -6.56
N GLU A 145 10.93 -3.41 -5.55
CA GLU A 145 9.86 -4.39 -5.63
C GLU A 145 8.53 -3.73 -5.26
N TRP A 146 7.50 -4.00 -6.05
CA TRP A 146 6.16 -3.46 -5.87
C TRP A 146 5.14 -4.60 -5.87
N TYR A 147 4.43 -4.75 -4.75
CA TYR A 147 3.35 -5.70 -4.58
C TYR A 147 2.04 -4.95 -4.60
N ILE A 148 1.21 -5.19 -5.61
CA ILE A 148 -0.06 -4.50 -5.82
C ILE A 148 -1.19 -5.50 -5.64
N PHE A 149 -2.04 -5.25 -4.66
CA PHE A 149 -3.19 -6.08 -4.31
C PHE A 149 -4.49 -5.48 -4.83
N ASP A 150 -5.41 -6.34 -5.28
CA ASP A 150 -6.79 -5.93 -5.55
C ASP A 150 -7.54 -5.72 -4.22
N ALA A 151 -8.22 -4.59 -4.09
CA ALA A 151 -9.03 -4.34 -2.91
C ALA A 151 -10.19 -5.34 -2.78
N ALA A 152 -10.64 -5.97 -3.88
CA ALA A 152 -11.62 -7.04 -3.83
C ALA A 152 -11.14 -8.26 -3.03
N ASP A 153 -9.84 -8.58 -3.07
CA ASP A 153 -9.26 -9.66 -2.27
C ASP A 153 -9.28 -9.29 -0.78
N PHE A 154 -8.95 -8.04 -0.44
CA PHE A 154 -9.06 -7.54 0.94
C PHE A 154 -10.53 -7.51 1.41
N GLU A 155 -11.47 -7.08 0.58
CA GLU A 155 -12.90 -7.10 0.96
C GLU A 155 -13.35 -8.53 1.28
N LYS A 156 -12.99 -9.49 0.41
CA LYS A 156 -13.37 -10.90 0.54
C LYS A 156 -12.71 -11.59 1.74
N HIS A 157 -11.41 -11.38 1.95
CA HIS A 157 -10.63 -12.16 2.91
C HIS A 157 -10.43 -11.45 4.25
N VAL A 158 -10.44 -10.11 4.26
CA VAL A 158 -10.21 -9.27 5.45
C VAL A 158 -11.52 -8.71 5.98
N TYR A 159 -12.22 -7.87 5.21
CA TYR A 159 -13.42 -7.18 5.72
C TYR A 159 -14.58 -8.13 6.02
N ASN A 160 -14.78 -9.15 5.19
CA ASN A 160 -15.83 -10.16 5.41
C ASN A 160 -15.49 -11.15 6.54
N ASN A 161 -14.25 -11.14 7.06
CA ASN A 161 -13.88 -11.95 8.20
C ASN A 161 -14.36 -11.29 9.50
N LYS A 162 -15.52 -11.72 10.00
CA LYS A 162 -16.16 -11.15 11.19
C LYS A 162 -15.29 -11.22 12.44
N THR A 163 -14.54 -12.31 12.61
CA THR A 163 -13.61 -12.46 13.73
C THR A 163 -12.53 -11.38 13.67
N LEU A 164 -11.88 -11.18 12.52
CA LEU A 164 -10.85 -10.17 12.36
C LEU A 164 -11.40 -8.74 12.55
N THR A 165 -12.56 -8.43 11.97
CA THR A 165 -13.15 -7.10 12.12
C THR A 165 -13.54 -6.79 13.57
N GLN A 166 -14.02 -7.81 14.31
CA GLN A 166 -14.35 -7.65 15.72
C GLN A 166 -13.08 -7.45 16.56
N GLN A 167 -12.05 -8.28 16.36
CA GLN A 167 -10.75 -8.13 17.03
C GLN A 167 -10.12 -6.75 16.78
N TYR A 168 -10.23 -6.24 15.55
CA TYR A 168 -9.76 -4.90 15.21
C TYR A 168 -10.53 -3.80 15.97
N ALA A 169 -11.86 -3.90 16.05
CA ALA A 169 -12.68 -2.95 16.82
C ALA A 169 -12.34 -2.99 18.31
N ASP A 170 -12.25 -4.18 18.90
CA ASP A 170 -11.90 -4.37 20.31
C ASP A 170 -10.50 -3.82 20.63
N TRP A 171 -9.52 -4.03 19.73
CA TRP A 171 -8.19 -3.43 19.85
C TRP A 171 -8.23 -1.90 19.76
N ARG A 172 -8.95 -1.34 18.78
CA ARG A 172 -9.09 0.11 18.58
C ARG A 172 -9.70 0.81 19.78
N GLU A 173 -10.65 0.17 20.44
CA GLU A 173 -11.32 0.69 21.64
C GLU A 173 -10.55 0.39 22.93
N GLY A 174 -9.34 -0.17 22.83
CA GLY A 174 -8.47 -0.44 23.97
C GLY A 174 -8.87 -1.67 24.80
N ARG A 175 -9.90 -2.42 24.39
CA ARG A 175 -10.33 -3.66 25.05
C ARG A 175 -9.33 -4.81 24.87
N LEU A 176 -8.54 -4.77 23.80
CA LEU A 176 -7.43 -5.70 23.55
C LEU A 176 -6.09 -4.96 23.49
N GLY A 177 -5.08 -5.49 24.17
CA GLY A 177 -3.69 -5.02 24.08
C GLY A 177 -3.48 -3.54 24.43
N ALA A 178 -4.43 -2.92 25.15
CA ALA A 178 -4.46 -1.49 25.45
C ALA A 178 -4.32 -0.59 24.19
N GLY A 179 -4.76 -1.05 23.01
CA GLY A 179 -4.62 -0.30 21.77
C GLY A 179 -3.19 -0.19 21.22
N SER A 180 -2.24 -0.97 21.75
CA SER A 180 -0.85 -0.97 21.28
C SER A 180 -0.76 -1.53 19.85
N THR A 181 -0.11 -0.78 18.96
CA THR A 181 0.07 -1.19 17.56
C THR A 181 0.96 -2.43 17.44
N ASP A 182 2.02 -2.53 18.24
CA ASP A 182 2.89 -3.72 18.27
C ASP A 182 2.13 -4.97 18.74
N TRP A 183 1.22 -4.79 19.71
CA TRP A 183 0.36 -5.88 20.17
C TRP A 183 -0.59 -6.32 19.05
N PHE A 184 -1.20 -5.39 18.31
CA PHE A 184 -2.05 -5.72 17.16
C PHE A 184 -1.29 -6.51 16.10
N TYR A 185 -0.06 -6.11 15.78
CA TYR A 185 0.76 -6.83 14.81
C TYR A 185 1.07 -8.26 15.27
N ARG A 186 1.47 -8.44 16.53
CA ARG A 186 1.85 -9.75 17.05
C ARG A 186 0.68 -10.69 17.30
N GLU A 187 -0.43 -10.18 17.84
CA GLU A 187 -1.52 -11.02 18.36
C GLU A 187 -2.72 -11.14 17.41
N ILE A 188 -2.84 -10.24 16.42
CA ILE A 188 -3.95 -10.26 15.45
C ILE A 188 -3.43 -10.42 14.02
N ALA A 189 -2.59 -9.49 13.54
CA ALA A 189 -2.19 -9.47 12.13
C ALA A 189 -1.30 -10.68 11.76
N ALA A 190 -0.26 -10.97 12.55
CA ALA A 190 0.62 -12.10 12.27
C ALA A 190 -0.14 -13.44 12.30
N PRO A 191 -0.95 -13.78 13.33
CA PRO A 191 -1.71 -15.02 13.36
C PRO A 191 -2.78 -15.11 12.25
N PHE A 192 -3.33 -13.98 11.81
CA PHE A 192 -4.27 -13.94 10.69
C PHE A 192 -3.61 -14.40 9.37
N PHE A 193 -2.37 -13.99 9.11
CA PHE A 193 -1.64 -14.35 7.89
C PHE A 193 -0.86 -15.67 7.97
N GLU A 194 -0.69 -16.25 9.17
CA GLU A 194 -0.11 -17.60 9.32
C GLU A 194 -1.03 -18.71 8.79
N LYS A 195 -2.34 -18.52 8.94
CA LYS A 195 -3.38 -19.45 8.46
C LYS A 195 -3.44 -19.50 6.92
#